data_AF-A0AA35WNE8-F1
#
_entry.id   AF-A0AA35WNE8-F1
#
_cell.length_a   1.000
_cell.length_b   1.000
_cell.length_c   1.000
_cell.angle_alpha   90.00
_cell.angle_beta   90.00
_cell.angle_gamma   90.00
#
_symmetry.space_group_name_H-M   'P 1'
#
loop_
_entity.id
_entity.type
_entity.pdbx_description
1 polymer ?
#
loop_
_entity_poly.entity_id
_entity_poly.type
_entity_poly.pdbx_seq_one_letter_code
_entity_poly.pdbx_strand_id
1 'polypeptide(L)'
;MRKTDPNGTPSLYRLFVFALISFQYCTIASTEPIFIDVTESAGITFVHTDGRSGVRLFNEFLGSGGGFFDYDGDGDLDIYLVNGAVQTGGGQDQTPHNVLYRNNGDNTFTDVTDKAGVGSRAYGTGATVGDYDNDGDIDLYVTNFGEDQLYRNNGDSTFTDVTTHAQVNNPNWGTSCAFADVDNDGHLDLYVANYAAYAPENDIRCEERGVHVYCGPHAYPAVHDTFYKNNGDGTFTDMSVLYRPSDLMPQHGLGVTFGDYDADGDTDLYVAQRSGSELSVSKQRKRQFFGGCINFRRMLQ
;
A
#
# COMPACT_ATOMS: atom_id res chain seq x y z
N MET A 1 85.34 11.09 -29.49
CA MET A 1 86.18 10.10 -30.21
C MET A 1 85.48 8.76 -30.15
N ARG A 2 85.18 8.16 -31.31
CA ARG A 2 84.65 6.79 -31.41
C ARG A 2 85.74 5.78 -31.01
N LYS A 3 85.35 4.70 -30.34
CA LYS A 3 85.83 3.35 -30.65
C LYS A 3 84.80 2.32 -30.19
N THR A 4 84.21 1.66 -31.18
CA THR A 4 83.44 0.42 -31.09
C THR A 4 84.41 -0.76 -30.90
N ASP A 5 84.00 -1.76 -30.12
CA ASP A 5 84.62 -3.09 -30.10
C ASP A 5 83.70 -4.07 -30.86
N PRO A 6 84.21 -4.89 -31.80
CA PRO A 6 83.43 -5.85 -32.56
C PRO A 6 83.48 -7.24 -31.93
N ASN A 7 82.49 -8.06 -32.28
CA ASN A 7 82.34 -9.50 -32.00
C ASN A 7 81.32 -9.81 -30.89
N GLY A 8 80.10 -10.03 -31.36
CA GLY A 8 78.97 -10.43 -30.54
C GLY A 8 79.12 -11.82 -29.93
N THR A 9 78.58 -11.94 -28.73
CA THR A 9 77.74 -13.06 -28.27
C THR A 9 77.00 -12.59 -27.02
N PRO A 10 75.66 -12.61 -26.96
CA PRO A 10 74.94 -12.23 -25.75
C PRO A 10 74.89 -13.42 -24.79
N SER A 11 75.54 -13.29 -23.63
CA SER A 11 75.26 -14.15 -22.47
C SER A 11 73.94 -13.70 -21.84
N LEU A 12 72.85 -14.33 -22.27
CA LEU A 12 71.53 -14.19 -21.64
C LEU A 12 71.55 -14.95 -20.30
N TYR A 13 71.91 -14.28 -19.22
CA TYR A 13 71.52 -14.69 -17.88
C TYR A 13 69.99 -14.65 -17.81
N ARG A 14 69.35 -15.82 -17.87
CA ARG A 14 67.91 -15.97 -17.58
C ARG A 14 67.71 -15.74 -16.08
N LEU A 15 67.37 -14.51 -15.72
CA LEU A 15 66.78 -14.20 -14.42
C LEU A 15 65.35 -14.77 -14.42
N PHE A 16 65.14 -15.92 -13.78
CA PHE A 16 63.79 -16.40 -13.50
C PHE A 16 63.21 -15.56 -12.36
N VAL A 17 62.47 -14.52 -12.71
CA VAL A 17 61.59 -13.82 -11.77
C VAL A 17 60.37 -14.71 -11.57
N PHE A 18 60.31 -15.42 -10.44
CA PHE A 18 59.07 -16.04 -9.98
C PHE A 18 58.14 -14.91 -9.52
N ALA A 19 57.21 -14.50 -10.37
CA ALA A 19 56.07 -13.70 -9.96
C ALA A 19 55.17 -14.59 -9.09
N LEU A 20 55.26 -14.42 -7.77
CA LEU A 20 54.27 -14.93 -6.83
C LEU A 20 52.97 -14.16 -7.06
N ILE A 21 52.10 -14.71 -7.90
CA ILE A 21 50.72 -14.25 -8.02
C ILE A 21 50.00 -14.71 -6.75
N SER A 22 49.91 -13.83 -5.76
CA SER A 22 49.03 -14.02 -4.62
C SER A 22 47.59 -13.91 -5.11
N PHE A 23 46.91 -15.06 -5.26
CA PHE A 23 45.45 -15.07 -5.34
C PHE A 23 44.92 -14.66 -3.97
N GLN A 24 44.66 -13.36 -3.80
CA GLN A 24 43.78 -12.91 -2.72
C GLN A 24 42.39 -13.43 -3.04
N TYR A 25 41.98 -14.50 -2.36
CA TYR A 25 40.58 -14.84 -2.25
C TYR A 25 39.93 -13.71 -1.44
N CYS A 26 39.32 -12.76 -2.14
CA CYS A 26 38.35 -11.87 -1.53
C CYS A 26 37.13 -12.73 -1.20
N THR A 27 37.10 -13.30 0.01
CA THR A 27 35.87 -13.82 0.57
C THR A 27 34.97 -12.62 0.77
N ILE A 28 34.03 -12.39 -0.15
CA ILE A 28 32.89 -11.53 0.12
C ILE A 28 32.17 -12.22 1.28
N ALA A 29 32.35 -11.70 2.49
CA ALA A 29 31.50 -12.06 3.60
C ALA A 29 30.09 -11.66 3.16
N SER A 30 29.26 -12.65 2.83
CA SER A 30 27.83 -12.45 2.76
C SER A 30 27.42 -12.14 4.19
N THR A 31 27.39 -10.86 4.53
CA THR A 31 26.64 -10.39 5.68
C THR A 31 25.20 -10.60 5.29
N GLU A 32 24.64 -11.74 5.72
CA GLU A 32 23.19 -11.93 5.79
C GLU A 32 22.60 -10.62 6.33
N PRO A 33 21.57 -10.05 5.67
CA PRO A 33 20.96 -8.83 6.16
C PRO A 33 20.45 -9.07 7.58
N ILE A 34 21.02 -8.34 8.54
CA ILE A 34 20.59 -8.40 9.93
C ILE A 34 19.43 -7.41 10.05
N PHE A 35 18.22 -7.95 10.21
CA PHE A 35 17.08 -7.15 10.67
C PHE A 35 17.18 -7.03 12.19
N ILE A 36 17.11 -5.79 12.68
CA ILE A 36 17.02 -5.49 14.11
C ILE A 36 15.69 -4.80 14.38
N ASP A 37 15.06 -5.15 15.49
CA ASP A 37 13.91 -4.41 16.00
C ASP A 37 14.42 -3.10 16.60
N VAL A 38 13.92 -1.97 16.09
CA VAL A 38 14.25 -0.61 16.54
C VAL A 38 13.02 0.14 17.05
N THR A 39 11.86 -0.52 17.16
CA THR A 39 10.57 0.11 17.45
C THR A 39 10.61 0.93 18.74
N GLU A 40 11.17 0.36 19.82
CA GLU A 40 11.34 1.05 21.11
C GLU A 40 12.30 2.24 21.00
N SER A 41 13.48 2.05 20.39
CA SER A 41 14.46 3.13 20.23
C SER A 41 14.00 4.25 19.30
N ALA A 42 13.12 3.94 18.35
CA ALA A 42 12.52 4.88 17.43
C ALA A 42 11.32 5.62 18.04
N GLY A 43 10.86 5.25 19.25
CA GLY A 43 9.71 5.90 19.90
C GLY A 43 8.35 5.48 19.33
N ILE A 44 8.28 4.42 18.53
CA ILE A 44 7.03 3.90 17.98
C ILE A 44 6.41 2.95 19.00
N THR A 45 5.17 3.22 19.43
CA THR A 45 4.47 2.42 20.46
C THR A 45 3.19 1.75 19.94
N PHE A 46 2.93 1.88 18.64
CA PHE A 46 1.73 1.37 18.00
C PHE A 46 1.61 -0.15 18.13
N VAL A 47 0.41 -0.60 18.48
CA VAL A 47 0.03 -2.01 18.50
C VAL A 47 -1.22 -2.17 17.64
N HIS A 48 -1.09 -2.92 16.55
CA HIS A 48 -2.22 -3.28 15.70
C HIS A 48 -3.16 -4.25 16.40
N THR A 49 -4.46 -4.07 16.18
CA THR A 49 -5.48 -5.06 16.48
C THR A 49 -6.45 -5.24 15.32
N ASP A 50 -6.88 -6.48 15.11
CA ASP A 50 -7.97 -6.90 14.22
C ASP A 50 -9.35 -6.69 14.85
N GLY A 51 -9.42 -6.09 16.06
CA GLY A 51 -10.68 -5.90 16.76
C GLY A 51 -11.38 -7.20 17.17
N ARG A 52 -10.63 -8.32 17.25
CA ARG A 52 -11.16 -9.67 17.50
C ARG A 52 -12.20 -9.71 18.63
N SER A 53 -13.39 -10.18 18.29
CA SER A 53 -14.48 -10.42 19.25
C SER A 53 -14.39 -11.78 19.93
N GLY A 54 -13.62 -12.71 19.37
CA GLY A 54 -13.64 -14.13 19.75
C GLY A 54 -14.79 -14.93 19.14
N VAL A 55 -15.75 -14.29 18.47
CA VAL A 55 -16.79 -14.96 17.69
C VAL A 55 -16.42 -15.11 16.21
N ARG A 56 -15.22 -14.70 15.80
CA ARG A 56 -14.67 -14.92 14.44
C ARG A 56 -15.51 -14.28 13.33
N LEU A 57 -15.86 -13.01 13.52
CA LEU A 57 -16.57 -12.23 12.51
C LEU A 57 -15.77 -12.19 11.20
N PHE A 58 -16.48 -12.20 10.08
CA PHE A 58 -15.85 -12.24 8.77
C PHE A 58 -14.92 -11.06 8.49
N ASN A 59 -15.08 -9.88 9.09
CA ASN A 59 -14.15 -8.76 8.87
C ASN A 59 -12.81 -8.88 9.63
N GLU A 60 -12.74 -9.70 10.69
CA GLU A 60 -11.58 -9.76 11.60
C GLU A 60 -10.34 -10.44 10.99
N PHE A 61 -10.46 -11.15 9.87
CA PHE A 61 -9.29 -11.81 9.27
C PHE A 61 -8.45 -10.89 8.38
N LEU A 62 -8.98 -9.72 7.98
CA LEU A 62 -8.22 -8.75 7.20
C LEU A 62 -7.46 -7.83 8.15
N GLY A 63 -6.15 -7.72 7.90
CA GLY A 63 -5.28 -6.75 8.55
C GLY A 63 -5.47 -5.35 7.99
N SER A 64 -4.73 -4.40 8.57
CA SER A 64 -4.78 -2.99 8.18
C SER A 64 -3.51 -2.57 7.43
N GLY A 65 -3.59 -1.47 6.70
CA GLY A 65 -2.47 -0.85 5.99
C GLY A 65 -1.86 0.37 6.71
N GLY A 66 -1.17 1.19 5.93
CA GLY A 66 -0.53 2.42 6.38
C GLY A 66 0.12 3.14 5.20
N GLY A 67 0.77 4.27 5.47
CA GLY A 67 1.42 5.07 4.45
C GLY A 67 2.63 5.83 5.00
N PHE A 68 3.56 6.14 4.10
CA PHE A 68 4.67 7.05 4.36
C PHE A 68 4.48 8.31 3.52
N PHE A 69 4.55 9.48 4.14
CA PHE A 69 4.42 10.79 3.48
C PHE A 69 4.97 11.87 4.38
N ASP A 70 5.37 12.99 3.79
CA ASP A 70 5.77 14.19 4.53
C ASP A 70 4.50 15.00 4.85
N TYR A 71 3.99 14.91 6.08
CA TYR A 71 2.70 15.54 6.43
C TYR A 71 2.86 17.01 6.85
N ASP A 72 4.06 17.45 7.24
CA ASP A 72 4.32 18.81 7.71
C ASP A 72 5.32 19.61 6.86
N GLY A 73 5.75 19.06 5.72
CA GLY A 73 6.56 19.72 4.71
C GLY A 73 8.02 19.91 5.13
N ASP A 74 8.51 19.15 6.11
CA ASP A 74 9.88 19.27 6.62
C ASP A 74 10.91 18.45 5.83
N GLY A 75 10.45 17.65 4.87
CA GLY A 75 11.26 16.84 3.96
C GLY A 75 11.58 15.44 4.47
N ASP A 76 11.19 15.10 5.69
CA ASP A 76 11.31 13.76 6.26
C ASP A 76 9.99 12.99 6.10
N LEU A 77 10.06 11.71 5.72
CA LEU A 77 8.84 10.89 5.61
C LEU A 77 8.35 10.47 7.00
N ASP A 78 7.07 10.74 7.25
CA ASP A 78 6.31 10.36 8.44
C ASP A 78 5.57 9.03 8.23
N ILE A 79 4.93 8.51 9.29
CA ILE A 79 4.27 7.21 9.25
C ILE A 79 2.81 7.32 9.72
N TYR A 80 1.87 6.95 8.86
CA TYR A 80 0.49 6.70 9.27
C TYR A 80 0.20 5.20 9.32
N LEU A 81 -0.34 4.74 10.44
CA LEU A 81 -0.67 3.34 10.70
C LEU A 81 -2.17 3.21 10.94
N VAL A 82 -2.82 2.35 10.14
CA VAL A 82 -4.25 2.08 10.24
C VAL A 82 -4.48 0.93 11.23
N ASN A 83 -5.56 1.02 12.00
CA ASN A 83 -5.91 0.03 13.02
C ASN A 83 -7.32 -0.53 12.79
N GLY A 84 -7.58 -1.73 13.31
CA GLY A 84 -8.92 -2.28 13.37
C GLY A 84 -9.73 -1.69 14.52
N ALA A 85 -10.99 -2.11 14.66
CA ALA A 85 -11.87 -1.68 15.74
C ALA A 85 -12.70 -2.84 16.29
N VAL A 86 -13.09 -2.76 17.56
CA VAL A 86 -13.95 -3.77 18.18
C VAL A 86 -15.37 -3.66 17.62
N GLN A 87 -15.89 -4.74 17.02
CA GLN A 87 -17.22 -4.76 16.39
C GLN A 87 -18.34 -5.23 17.34
N THR A 88 -18.07 -6.15 18.25
CA THR A 88 -19.07 -6.69 19.18
C THR A 88 -18.48 -6.90 20.57
N GLY A 89 -19.18 -6.38 21.60
CA GLY A 89 -18.95 -6.66 23.02
C GLY A 89 -17.57 -6.31 23.61
N GLY A 90 -17.53 -5.48 24.65
CA GLY A 90 -16.37 -5.34 25.55
C GLY A 90 -15.78 -3.94 25.57
N GLY A 91 -15.97 -3.24 26.70
CA GLY A 91 -15.22 -2.04 27.03
C GLY A 91 -13.74 -2.40 27.20
N GLN A 92 -12.92 -2.01 26.24
CA GLN A 92 -11.48 -1.92 26.43
C GLN A 92 -11.18 -0.52 26.95
N ASP A 93 -10.28 -0.42 27.93
CA ASP A 93 -9.84 0.86 28.53
C ASP A 93 -9.13 1.79 27.52
N GLN A 94 -8.82 1.29 26.31
CA GLN A 94 -8.31 2.07 25.18
C GLN A 94 -8.97 1.58 23.89
N THR A 95 -9.89 2.38 23.34
CA THR A 95 -10.43 2.11 22.02
C THR A 95 -9.28 2.23 21.00
N PRO A 96 -9.06 1.22 20.15
CA PRO A 96 -8.07 1.30 19.07
C PRO A 96 -8.32 2.51 18.18
N HIS A 97 -7.25 3.02 17.58
CA HIS A 97 -7.31 4.13 16.64
C HIS A 97 -6.10 4.07 15.70
N ASN A 98 -6.24 4.74 14.57
CA ASN A 98 -5.13 5.00 13.65
C ASN A 98 -4.14 5.97 14.31
N VAL A 99 -2.87 5.89 13.93
CA VAL A 99 -1.80 6.70 14.54
C VAL A 99 -0.95 7.36 13.46
N LEU A 100 -0.64 8.65 13.63
CA LEU A 100 0.33 9.40 12.83
C LEU A 100 1.58 9.69 13.67
N TYR A 101 2.72 9.23 13.19
CA TYR A 101 4.03 9.46 13.76
C TYR A 101 4.81 10.44 12.89
N ARG A 102 5.14 11.60 13.46
CA ARG A 102 6.09 12.53 12.86
C ARG A 102 7.51 11.99 12.97
N ASN A 103 8.29 12.05 11.90
CA ASN A 103 9.72 11.80 11.91
C ASN A 103 10.48 13.01 12.48
N ASN A 104 11.33 12.79 13.47
CA ASN A 104 12.09 13.88 14.11
C ASN A 104 13.43 14.19 13.40
N GLY A 105 13.76 13.49 12.31
CA GLY A 105 15.02 13.65 11.56
C GLY A 105 16.24 13.01 12.22
N ASP A 106 16.05 12.30 13.33
CA ASP A 106 17.12 11.68 14.14
C ASP A 106 16.92 10.17 14.38
N ASN A 107 16.13 9.53 13.51
CA ASN A 107 15.66 8.13 13.62
C ASN A 107 14.67 7.88 14.77
N THR A 108 14.13 8.93 15.37
CA THR A 108 13.02 8.83 16.32
C THR A 108 11.74 9.42 15.72
N PHE A 109 10.62 9.01 16.29
CA PHE A 109 9.28 9.43 15.89
C PHE A 109 8.49 9.97 17.08
N THR A 110 7.63 10.94 16.81
CA THR A 110 6.72 11.54 17.78
C THR A 110 5.28 11.25 17.36
N ASP A 111 4.47 10.66 18.23
CA ASP A 111 3.03 10.54 17.99
C ASP A 111 2.39 11.94 17.98
N VAL A 112 1.83 12.32 16.84
CA VAL A 112 1.16 13.61 16.60
C VAL A 112 -0.33 13.44 16.29
N THR A 113 -0.88 12.24 16.50
CA THR A 113 -2.23 11.85 16.06
C THR A 113 -3.31 12.81 16.52
N ASP A 114 -3.36 13.13 17.83
CA ASP A 114 -4.37 14.02 18.40
C ASP A 114 -4.22 15.46 17.91
N LYS A 115 -2.97 15.91 17.72
CA LYS A 115 -2.66 17.25 17.21
C LYS A 115 -3.08 17.38 15.74
N ALA A 116 -2.80 16.35 14.94
CA ALA A 116 -3.07 16.32 13.51
C ALA A 116 -4.55 16.07 13.20
N GLY A 117 -5.30 15.39 14.09
CA GLY A 117 -6.73 15.16 13.93
C GLY A 117 -7.10 13.93 13.08
N VAL A 118 -6.17 12.98 12.90
CA VAL A 118 -6.32 11.80 12.02
C VAL A 118 -6.48 10.47 12.76
N GLY A 119 -6.75 10.52 14.07
CA GLY A 119 -6.91 9.36 14.96
C GLY A 119 -8.25 8.65 14.86
N SER A 120 -8.68 8.29 13.65
CA SER A 120 -9.96 7.59 13.44
C SER A 120 -10.04 6.32 14.27
N ARG A 121 -11.24 6.06 14.79
CA ARG A 121 -11.60 4.85 15.57
C ARG A 121 -12.47 3.90 14.76
N ALA A 122 -12.68 4.18 13.47
CA ALA A 122 -13.32 3.26 12.56
C ALA A 122 -12.48 1.99 12.40
N TYR A 123 -13.11 0.92 11.91
CA TYR A 123 -12.36 -0.29 11.55
C TYR A 123 -11.64 -0.04 10.22
N GLY A 124 -10.38 0.39 10.29
CA GLY A 124 -9.59 0.73 9.10
C GLY A 124 -8.88 -0.47 8.49
N THR A 125 -8.77 -0.48 7.17
CA THR A 125 -8.22 -1.60 6.37
C THR A 125 -7.04 -1.18 5.51
N GLY A 126 -7.03 0.04 4.98
CA GLY A 126 -6.00 0.52 4.08
C GLY A 126 -5.94 2.05 4.06
N ALA A 127 -4.84 2.58 3.54
CA ALA A 127 -4.64 4.01 3.36
C ALA A 127 -3.87 4.30 2.06
N THR A 128 -4.12 5.46 1.48
CA THR A 128 -3.33 6.04 0.39
C THR A 128 -3.17 7.53 0.64
N VAL A 129 -2.16 8.12 0.01
CA VAL A 129 -1.75 9.51 0.22
C VAL A 129 -1.50 10.17 -1.13
N GLY A 130 -1.81 11.46 -1.23
CA GLY A 130 -1.62 12.26 -2.43
C GLY A 130 -2.27 13.63 -2.31
N ASP A 131 -1.68 14.64 -2.94
CA ASP A 131 -2.23 15.99 -3.04
C ASP A 131 -3.41 15.98 -4.02
N TYR A 132 -4.63 15.82 -3.51
CA TYR A 132 -5.80 15.60 -4.37
C TYR A 132 -6.41 16.91 -4.87
N ASP A 133 -6.19 18.02 -4.16
CA ASP A 133 -6.70 19.35 -4.51
C ASP A 133 -5.65 20.30 -5.10
N ASN A 134 -4.42 19.80 -5.31
CA ASN A 134 -3.27 20.50 -5.89
C ASN A 134 -2.87 21.75 -5.10
N ASP A 135 -3.02 21.72 -3.77
CA ASP A 135 -2.61 22.82 -2.89
C ASP A 135 -1.14 22.73 -2.44
N GLY A 136 -0.50 21.60 -2.70
CA GLY A 136 0.90 21.32 -2.39
C GLY A 136 1.13 20.57 -1.09
N ASP A 137 0.07 20.31 -0.31
CA ASP A 137 0.11 19.54 0.93
C ASP A 137 -0.42 18.12 0.70
N ILE A 138 0.23 17.10 1.26
CA ILE A 138 -0.17 15.70 1.01
C ILE A 138 -1.39 15.32 1.85
N ASP A 139 -2.46 14.91 1.19
CA ASP A 139 -3.71 14.43 1.81
C ASP A 139 -3.70 12.92 2.08
N LEU A 140 -4.67 12.47 2.87
CA LEU A 140 -4.78 11.09 3.33
C LEU A 140 -6.20 10.53 3.10
N TYR A 141 -6.31 9.44 2.35
CA TYR A 141 -7.55 8.67 2.22
C TYR A 141 -7.43 7.33 2.94
N VAL A 142 -8.40 7.01 3.79
CA VAL A 142 -8.45 5.79 4.61
C VAL A 142 -9.66 4.97 4.21
N THR A 143 -9.42 3.72 3.84
CA THR A 143 -10.48 2.72 3.62
C THR A 143 -10.86 2.03 4.91
N ASN A 144 -12.15 1.74 5.07
CA ASN A 144 -12.73 1.18 6.28
C ASN A 144 -13.66 -0.01 5.98
N PHE A 145 -13.90 -0.83 7.01
CA PHE A 145 -15.12 -1.62 7.11
C PHE A 145 -16.25 -0.69 7.58
N GLY A 146 -16.85 0.00 6.62
CA GLY A 146 -17.79 1.10 6.86
C GLY A 146 -17.49 2.26 5.92
N GLU A 147 -17.89 3.47 6.30
CA GLU A 147 -17.61 4.67 5.50
C GLU A 147 -16.10 4.96 5.46
N ASP A 148 -15.55 5.07 4.26
CA ASP A 148 -14.17 5.53 4.03
C ASP A 148 -14.00 7.00 4.42
N GLN A 149 -12.76 7.47 4.63
CA GLN A 149 -12.48 8.84 5.09
C GLN A 149 -11.42 9.54 4.25
N LEU A 150 -11.67 10.77 3.85
CA LEU A 150 -10.70 11.67 3.22
C LEU A 150 -10.34 12.81 4.18
N TYR A 151 -9.07 12.89 4.54
CA TYR A 151 -8.48 13.95 5.35
C TYR A 151 -7.68 14.88 4.44
N ARG A 152 -8.15 16.12 4.29
CA ARG A 152 -7.39 17.17 3.62
C ARG A 152 -6.37 17.78 4.58
N ASN A 153 -5.11 17.86 4.18
CA ASN A 153 -4.10 18.59 4.93
C ASN A 153 -4.42 20.10 4.90
N ASN A 154 -4.17 20.80 6.01
CA ASN A 154 -4.44 22.24 6.09
C ASN A 154 -3.17 23.10 5.91
N GLY A 155 -2.01 22.48 5.67
CA GLY A 155 -0.71 23.16 5.55
C GLY A 155 -0.15 23.69 6.87
N ASP A 156 -0.76 23.31 8.00
CA ASP A 156 -0.38 23.73 9.35
C ASP A 156 -0.16 22.55 10.31
N SER A 157 0.18 21.38 9.75
CA SER A 157 0.33 20.10 10.46
C SER A 157 -0.98 19.57 11.07
N THR A 158 -2.13 19.99 10.54
CA THR A 158 -3.46 19.49 10.92
C THR A 158 -4.25 19.07 9.69
N PHE A 159 -5.26 18.22 9.90
CA PHE A 159 -6.14 17.73 8.85
C PHE A 159 -7.60 18.08 9.12
N THR A 160 -8.37 18.19 8.04
CA THR A 160 -9.84 18.30 8.07
C THR A 160 -10.45 17.07 7.40
N ASP A 161 -11.37 16.37 8.07
CA ASP A 161 -12.19 15.35 7.42
C ASP A 161 -13.16 16.03 6.43
N VAL A 162 -12.93 15.83 5.14
CA VAL A 162 -13.68 16.41 4.02
C VAL A 162 -14.50 15.36 3.28
N THR A 163 -14.60 14.13 3.78
CA THR A 163 -15.20 12.96 3.10
C THR A 163 -16.54 13.27 2.43
N THR A 164 -17.48 13.83 3.19
CA THR A 164 -18.82 14.17 2.68
C THR A 164 -18.78 15.32 1.68
N HIS A 165 -17.92 16.31 1.89
CA HIS A 165 -17.78 17.45 0.98
C HIS A 165 -17.19 17.03 -0.36
N ALA A 166 -16.16 16.19 -0.32
CA ALA A 166 -15.47 15.65 -1.49
C ALA A 166 -16.28 14.55 -2.21
N GLN A 167 -17.35 14.04 -1.60
CA GLN A 167 -18.26 13.02 -2.17
C GLN A 167 -17.60 11.65 -2.40
N VAL A 168 -16.67 11.28 -1.50
CA VAL A 168 -15.91 10.01 -1.54
C VAL A 168 -16.25 9.07 -0.38
N ASN A 169 -17.46 9.23 0.19
CA ASN A 169 -18.01 8.41 1.26
C ASN A 169 -18.42 7.01 0.76
N ASN A 170 -17.45 6.20 0.33
CA ASN A 170 -17.69 4.81 -0.07
C ASN A 170 -18.30 4.03 1.11
N PRO A 171 -19.52 3.49 0.99
CA PRO A 171 -20.19 2.81 2.09
C PRO A 171 -19.87 1.30 2.13
N ASN A 172 -19.14 0.80 1.14
CA ASN A 172 -18.76 -0.60 1.06
C ASN A 172 -17.55 -0.88 1.95
N TRP A 173 -17.27 -2.16 2.19
CA TRP A 173 -16.02 -2.55 2.82
C TRP A 173 -14.84 -2.37 1.86
N GLY A 174 -14.19 -1.20 1.91
CA GLY A 174 -12.95 -0.91 1.22
C GLY A 174 -11.77 -1.66 1.85
N THR A 175 -10.86 -2.21 1.05
CA THR A 175 -9.66 -2.92 1.56
C THR A 175 -8.36 -2.31 1.12
N SER A 176 -8.38 -1.56 0.02
CA SER A 176 -7.22 -0.87 -0.51
C SER A 176 -7.69 0.25 -1.41
N CYS A 177 -6.89 1.30 -1.49
CA CYS A 177 -7.14 2.47 -2.30
C CYS A 177 -5.83 2.92 -2.96
N ALA A 178 -5.95 3.67 -4.05
CA ALA A 178 -4.81 4.34 -4.66
C ALA A 178 -5.28 5.60 -5.40
N PHE A 179 -4.45 6.64 -5.33
CA PHE A 179 -4.56 7.82 -6.17
C PHE A 179 -3.74 7.66 -7.46
N ALA A 180 -4.24 8.21 -8.56
CA ALA A 180 -3.47 8.43 -9.79
C ALA A 180 -4.17 9.46 -10.70
N ASP A 181 -3.41 10.22 -11.48
CA ASP A 181 -3.96 10.97 -12.61
C ASP A 181 -4.16 10.00 -13.78
N VAL A 182 -5.42 9.60 -13.99
CA VAL A 182 -5.77 8.48 -14.86
C VAL A 182 -6.14 8.94 -16.27
N ASP A 183 -6.61 10.18 -16.42
CA ASP A 183 -6.94 10.77 -17.71
C ASP A 183 -6.02 11.92 -18.15
N ASN A 184 -4.94 12.14 -17.39
CA ASN A 184 -3.89 13.13 -17.62
C ASN A 184 -4.43 14.57 -17.61
N ASP A 185 -5.42 14.85 -16.76
CA ASP A 185 -5.98 16.19 -16.59
C ASP A 185 -5.30 17.00 -15.47
N GLY A 186 -4.31 16.40 -14.79
CA GLY A 186 -3.52 17.02 -13.74
C GLY A 186 -4.15 16.94 -12.36
N HIS A 187 -5.27 16.22 -12.19
CA HIS A 187 -5.90 15.98 -10.90
C HIS A 187 -5.86 14.49 -10.55
N LEU A 188 -5.53 14.16 -9.31
CA LEU A 188 -5.50 12.77 -8.86
C LEU A 188 -6.93 12.23 -8.72
N ASP A 189 -7.24 11.19 -9.50
CA ASP A 189 -8.43 10.35 -9.36
C ASP A 189 -8.21 9.29 -8.28
N LEU A 190 -9.29 8.73 -7.75
CA LEU A 190 -9.26 7.76 -6.66
C LEU A 190 -9.93 6.44 -7.05
N TYR A 191 -9.22 5.33 -6.83
CA TYR A 191 -9.78 3.99 -6.94
C TYR A 191 -9.81 3.30 -5.59
N VAL A 192 -10.92 2.63 -5.28
CA VAL A 192 -11.13 1.88 -4.04
C VAL A 192 -11.53 0.45 -4.35
N ALA A 193 -10.69 -0.50 -3.96
CA ALA A 193 -10.98 -1.93 -4.03
C ALA A 193 -11.92 -2.33 -2.88
N ASN A 194 -13.01 -3.01 -3.20
CA ASN A 194 -14.03 -3.41 -2.23
C ASN A 194 -14.10 -4.93 -2.07
N TYR A 195 -14.37 -5.41 -0.85
CA TYR A 195 -14.29 -6.84 -0.54
C TYR A 195 -15.61 -7.58 -0.71
N ALA A 196 -16.60 -7.30 0.13
CA ALA A 196 -17.82 -8.09 0.21
C ALA A 196 -19.00 -7.30 0.76
N ALA A 197 -20.21 -7.72 0.36
CA ALA A 197 -21.46 -7.28 0.97
C ALA A 197 -21.65 -8.03 2.31
N TYR A 198 -21.04 -7.49 3.37
CA TYR A 198 -21.01 -8.09 4.70
C TYR A 198 -21.37 -7.05 5.78
N ALA A 199 -22.12 -7.48 6.79
CA ALA A 199 -22.38 -6.70 8.00
C ALA A 199 -22.40 -7.64 9.21
N PRO A 200 -21.95 -7.22 10.42
CA PRO A 200 -21.89 -8.13 11.57
C PRO A 200 -23.25 -8.75 11.94
N GLU A 201 -24.35 -8.06 11.65
CA GLU A 201 -25.71 -8.52 11.93
C GLU A 201 -26.13 -9.71 11.04
N ASN A 202 -25.45 -9.92 9.92
CA ASN A 202 -25.71 -11.02 8.98
C ASN A 202 -24.57 -12.06 8.96
N ASP A 203 -23.78 -12.11 10.03
CA ASP A 203 -22.68 -13.07 10.15
C ASP A 203 -23.16 -14.53 10.04
N ILE A 204 -22.48 -15.29 9.19
CA ILE A 204 -22.75 -16.70 8.91
C ILE A 204 -21.77 -17.49 9.76
N ARG A 205 -22.30 -18.41 10.55
CA ARG A 205 -21.47 -19.35 11.30
C ARG A 205 -20.87 -20.40 10.38
N CYS A 206 -19.55 -20.32 10.13
CA CYS A 206 -18.83 -21.32 9.33
C CYS A 206 -18.14 -22.36 10.21
N GLU A 207 -18.30 -23.65 9.89
CA GLU A 207 -17.67 -24.74 10.64
C GLU A 207 -16.88 -25.68 9.74
N GLU A 208 -15.69 -26.06 10.17
CA GLU A 208 -14.88 -27.10 9.54
C GLU A 208 -14.61 -28.22 10.56
N ARG A 209 -15.06 -29.44 10.23
CA ARG A 209 -14.93 -30.63 11.12
C ARG A 209 -15.46 -30.38 12.55
N GLY A 210 -16.54 -29.60 12.68
CA GLY A 210 -17.17 -29.26 13.96
C GLY A 210 -16.46 -28.15 14.76
N VAL A 211 -15.48 -27.47 14.15
CA VAL A 211 -14.79 -26.32 14.74
C VAL A 211 -15.28 -25.05 14.06
N HIS A 212 -15.71 -24.07 14.85
CA HIS A 212 -16.03 -22.73 14.34
C HIS A 212 -14.80 -22.11 13.71
N VAL A 213 -14.89 -21.67 12.46
CA VAL A 213 -13.79 -21.05 11.69
C VAL A 213 -14.27 -19.75 11.05
N TYR A 214 -13.33 -18.88 10.66
CA TYR A 214 -13.66 -17.75 9.80
C TYR A 214 -14.28 -18.27 8.50
N CYS A 215 -15.33 -17.61 8.05
CA CYS A 215 -15.89 -17.92 6.75
C CYS A 215 -14.89 -17.62 5.64
N GLY A 216 -14.88 -18.48 4.61
CA GLY A 216 -14.17 -18.18 3.38
C GLY A 216 -14.91 -17.13 2.56
N PRO A 217 -14.23 -16.44 1.61
CA PRO A 217 -14.83 -15.34 0.83
C PRO A 217 -16.15 -15.70 0.13
N HIS A 218 -16.29 -16.95 -0.32
CA HIS A 218 -17.51 -17.47 -0.95
C HIS A 218 -18.78 -17.40 -0.07
N ALA A 219 -18.64 -17.22 1.24
CA ALA A 219 -19.77 -17.09 2.15
C ALA A 219 -20.56 -15.80 1.90
N TYR A 220 -19.92 -14.76 1.37
CA TYR A 220 -20.52 -13.45 1.13
C TYR A 220 -20.38 -13.05 -0.34
N PRO A 221 -21.40 -12.41 -0.94
CA PRO A 221 -21.26 -11.85 -2.27
C PRO A 221 -20.15 -10.79 -2.32
N ALA A 222 -19.32 -10.84 -3.36
CA ALA A 222 -18.42 -9.76 -3.68
C ALA A 222 -19.21 -8.49 -4.06
N VAL A 223 -18.57 -7.33 -3.89
CA VAL A 223 -19.09 -6.03 -4.35
C VAL A 223 -18.16 -5.45 -5.40
N HIS A 224 -18.65 -4.50 -6.18
CA HIS A 224 -17.81 -3.83 -7.17
C HIS A 224 -16.90 -2.82 -6.49
N ASP A 225 -15.68 -2.70 -7.00
CA ASP A 225 -14.77 -1.60 -6.67
C ASP A 225 -15.37 -0.26 -7.11
N THR A 226 -14.92 0.82 -6.48
CA THR A 226 -15.39 2.18 -6.71
C THR A 226 -14.31 2.99 -7.42
N PHE A 227 -14.67 3.74 -8.46
CA PHE A 227 -13.79 4.69 -9.13
C PHE A 227 -14.39 6.08 -9.07
N TYR A 228 -13.64 7.00 -8.46
CA TYR A 228 -13.97 8.40 -8.28
C TYR A 228 -13.10 9.24 -9.21
N LYS A 229 -13.73 9.93 -10.16
CA LYS A 229 -13.06 10.94 -10.97
C LYS A 229 -13.01 12.26 -10.20
N ASN A 230 -11.84 12.87 -10.09
CA ASN A 230 -11.68 14.21 -9.51
C ASN A 230 -12.23 15.28 -10.47
N ASN A 231 -13.01 16.22 -9.94
CA ASN A 231 -13.64 17.28 -10.74
C ASN A 231 -12.74 18.53 -10.86
N GLY A 232 -11.63 18.59 -10.13
CA GLY A 232 -10.73 19.76 -10.06
C GLY A 232 -11.25 20.92 -9.21
N ASP A 233 -12.33 20.72 -8.46
CA ASP A 233 -12.95 21.71 -7.57
C ASP A 233 -13.00 21.25 -6.09
N GLY A 234 -12.21 20.24 -5.75
CA GLY A 234 -12.17 19.61 -4.43
C GLY A 234 -13.25 18.53 -4.22
N THR A 235 -14.03 18.19 -5.25
CA THR A 235 -15.02 17.12 -5.22
C THR A 235 -14.74 16.02 -6.25
N PHE A 236 -15.35 14.87 -6.04
CA PHE A 236 -15.26 13.72 -6.94
C PHE A 236 -16.63 13.29 -7.46
N THR A 237 -16.64 12.70 -8.65
CA THR A 237 -17.79 12.03 -9.24
C THR A 237 -17.57 10.52 -9.24
N ASP A 238 -18.51 9.73 -8.70
CA ASP A 238 -18.50 8.28 -8.86
C ASP A 238 -18.75 7.91 -10.34
N MET A 239 -17.70 7.42 -10.99
CA MET A 239 -17.67 7.04 -12.39
C MET A 239 -17.57 5.52 -12.57
N SER A 240 -17.80 4.74 -11.51
CA SER A 240 -17.63 3.28 -11.48
C SER A 240 -18.43 2.60 -12.59
N VAL A 241 -19.70 2.99 -12.80
CA VAL A 241 -20.55 2.38 -13.84
C VAL A 241 -20.06 2.70 -15.25
N LEU A 242 -19.48 3.88 -15.49
CA LEU A 242 -19.02 4.26 -16.81
C LEU A 242 -17.74 3.51 -17.20
N TYR A 243 -16.82 3.35 -16.26
CA TYR A 243 -15.52 2.72 -16.49
C TYR A 243 -15.53 1.21 -16.27
N ARG A 244 -16.65 0.65 -15.82
CA ARG A 244 -16.85 -0.79 -15.65
C ARG A 244 -17.48 -1.43 -16.89
N PRO A 245 -16.85 -2.45 -17.51
CA PRO A 245 -17.53 -3.29 -18.49
C PRO A 245 -18.81 -3.88 -17.90
N SER A 246 -19.90 -3.82 -18.66
CA SER A 246 -21.21 -4.25 -18.20
C SER A 246 -21.32 -5.73 -17.86
N ASP A 247 -20.39 -6.55 -18.35
CA ASP A 247 -20.27 -7.99 -18.11
C ASP A 247 -19.28 -8.35 -16.99
N LEU A 248 -18.55 -7.37 -16.43
CA LEU A 248 -17.65 -7.66 -15.32
C LEU A 248 -18.47 -7.99 -14.07
N MET A 249 -18.19 -9.15 -13.49
CA MET A 249 -18.74 -9.56 -12.19
C MET A 249 -17.91 -8.98 -11.04
N PRO A 250 -18.53 -8.65 -9.90
CA PRO A 250 -17.80 -8.20 -8.73
C PRO A 250 -16.86 -9.29 -8.21
N GLN A 251 -15.73 -8.89 -7.63
CA GLN A 251 -14.73 -9.78 -7.05
C GLN A 251 -14.32 -9.25 -5.68
N HIS A 252 -13.68 -10.09 -4.86
CA HIS A 252 -13.17 -9.65 -3.56
C HIS A 252 -11.85 -8.91 -3.75
N GLY A 253 -11.90 -7.59 -3.97
CA GLY A 253 -10.73 -6.75 -4.11
C GLY A 253 -9.86 -6.78 -2.86
N LEU A 254 -8.54 -6.75 -2.99
CA LEU A 254 -7.62 -6.81 -1.86
C LEU A 254 -6.59 -5.69 -1.93
N GLY A 255 -5.78 -5.65 -2.98
CA GLY A 255 -4.69 -4.68 -3.13
C GLY A 255 -4.75 -4.00 -4.48
N VAL A 256 -4.42 -2.72 -4.51
CA VAL A 256 -4.43 -1.92 -5.73
C VAL A 256 -3.13 -1.15 -5.91
N THR A 257 -2.67 -1.03 -7.16
CA THR A 257 -1.57 -0.16 -7.52
C THR A 257 -1.74 0.36 -8.95
N PHE A 258 -1.37 1.62 -9.15
CA PHE A 258 -1.25 2.21 -10.48
C PHE A 258 0.20 2.11 -10.98
N GLY A 259 0.41 2.33 -12.29
CA GLY A 259 1.72 2.39 -12.93
C GLY A 259 1.62 2.19 -14.44
N ASP A 260 2.66 2.53 -15.18
CA ASP A 260 2.76 2.25 -16.62
C ASP A 260 3.48 0.90 -16.82
N TYR A 261 2.73 -0.19 -16.94
CA TYR A 261 3.28 -1.55 -16.93
C TYR A 261 3.55 -2.12 -18.32
N ASP A 262 3.03 -1.50 -19.39
CA ASP A 262 3.41 -1.83 -20.77
C ASP A 262 4.19 -0.73 -21.48
N ALA A 263 4.62 0.30 -20.75
CA ALA A 263 5.45 1.38 -21.24
C ALA A 263 4.80 2.14 -22.41
N ASP A 264 3.47 2.29 -22.39
CA ASP A 264 2.73 3.01 -23.42
C ASP A 264 2.49 4.50 -23.07
N GLY A 265 2.94 4.91 -21.89
CA GLY A 265 2.90 6.29 -21.40
C GLY A 265 1.57 6.67 -20.75
N ASP A 266 0.60 5.76 -20.67
CA ASP A 266 -0.63 5.93 -19.91
C ASP A 266 -0.56 5.17 -18.57
N THR A 267 -1.30 5.67 -17.58
CA THR A 267 -1.40 4.98 -16.29
C THR A 267 -2.31 3.75 -16.40
N ASP A 268 -1.77 2.58 -16.06
CA ASP A 268 -2.55 1.35 -15.88
C ASP A 268 -2.87 1.09 -14.42
N LEU A 269 -3.92 0.29 -14.20
CA LEU A 269 -4.35 -0.16 -12.89
C LEU A 269 -4.16 -1.67 -12.75
N TYR A 270 -3.59 -2.08 -11.62
CA TYR A 270 -3.49 -3.47 -11.19
C TYR A 270 -4.28 -3.71 -9.91
N VAL A 271 -5.20 -4.66 -9.96
CA VAL A 271 -6.00 -5.07 -8.80
C VAL A 271 -5.72 -6.53 -8.49
N ALA A 272 -5.23 -6.79 -7.28
CA ALA A 272 -5.19 -8.11 -6.66
C ALA A 272 -6.56 -8.39 -6.04
N GLN A 273 -7.16 -9.52 -6.41
CA GLN A 273 -8.51 -9.88 -6.02
C GLN A 273 -8.61 -11.38 -5.79
N ARG A 274 -9.64 -11.81 -5.05
CA ARG A 274 -9.94 -13.23 -4.86
C ARG A 274 -11.18 -13.62 -5.65
N SER A 275 -11.03 -14.59 -6.54
CA SER A 275 -12.10 -15.23 -7.29
C SER A 275 -12.17 -16.70 -6.90
N GLY A 276 -13.18 -17.03 -6.10
CA GLY A 276 -13.31 -18.36 -5.53
C GLY A 276 -12.10 -18.78 -4.66
N SER A 277 -11.46 -19.90 -5.00
CA SER A 277 -10.27 -20.41 -4.31
C SER A 277 -8.95 -19.83 -4.81
N GLU A 278 -8.97 -18.92 -5.80
CA GLU A 278 -7.77 -18.40 -6.46
C GLU A 278 -7.59 -16.90 -6.21
N LEU A 279 -6.34 -16.49 -5.98
CA LEU A 279 -5.93 -15.10 -6.08
C LEU A 279 -5.66 -14.80 -7.55
N SER A 280 -6.23 -13.71 -8.06
CA SER A 280 -6.02 -13.24 -9.42
C SER A 280 -5.59 -11.80 -9.44
N VAL A 281 -4.92 -11.42 -10.53
CA VAL A 281 -4.50 -10.05 -10.79
C VAL A 281 -5.09 -9.63 -12.13
N SER A 282 -5.63 -8.42 -12.22
CA SER A 282 -6.14 -7.86 -13.47
C SER A 282 -5.40 -6.57 -13.82
N LYS A 283 -4.89 -6.46 -15.05
CA LYS A 283 -4.40 -5.20 -15.64
C LYS A 283 -5.57 -4.54 -16.36
N GLN A 284 -5.78 -3.28 -16.08
CA GLN A 284 -6.80 -2.45 -16.69
C GLN A 284 -6.14 -1.40 -17.58
N ARG A 285 -6.67 -1.21 -18.79
CA ARG A 285 -6.20 -0.20 -19.75
C ARG A 285 -7.17 0.97 -19.82
N LYS A 286 -6.68 2.10 -20.30
CA LYS A 286 -7.44 3.35 -20.46
C LYS A 286 -8.86 3.13 -20.96
N ARG A 287 -9.82 3.73 -20.24
CA ARG A 287 -11.29 3.68 -20.43
C ARG A 287 -12.02 2.41 -19.96
N GLN A 288 -11.31 1.43 -19.39
CA GLN A 288 -11.91 0.30 -18.67
C GLN A 288 -11.07 -0.02 -17.44
N PHE A 289 -11.48 0.43 -16.23
CA PHE A 289 -10.78 0.19 -14.95
C PHE A 289 -11.18 -1.12 -14.27
N PHE A 290 -11.73 -2.04 -15.05
CA PHE A 290 -12.47 -3.19 -14.59
C PHE A 290 -12.38 -4.26 -15.69
N GLY A 291 -11.79 -5.41 -15.39
CA GLY A 291 -11.36 -6.36 -16.43
C GLY A 291 -10.92 -7.67 -15.84
N GLY A 292 -11.14 -8.77 -16.56
CA GLY A 292 -11.01 -10.13 -16.04
C GLY A 292 -9.59 -10.55 -15.68
N CYS A 293 -9.49 -11.62 -14.87
CA CYS A 293 -8.24 -12.28 -14.46
C CYS A 293 -7.22 -12.38 -15.59
N ILE A 294 -6.05 -11.76 -15.41
CA ILE A 294 -4.87 -12.14 -16.17
C ILE A 294 -4.32 -13.38 -15.49
N ASN A 295 -4.62 -14.54 -16.08
CA ASN A 295 -3.86 -15.74 -15.80
C ASN A 295 -2.39 -15.45 -16.14
N PHE A 296 -1.49 -15.58 -15.16
CA PHE A 296 -0.03 -15.35 -15.25
C PHE A 296 0.69 -16.09 -16.40
N ARG A 297 0.00 -16.96 -17.15
CA ARG A 297 0.54 -17.65 -18.32
C ARG A 297 0.65 -16.81 -19.61
N ARG A 298 0.14 -15.57 -19.66
CA ARG A 298 0.08 -14.81 -20.94
C ARG A 298 1.01 -13.59 -21.08
N MET A 299 1.94 -13.36 -20.16
CA MET A 299 2.86 -12.20 -20.18
C MET A 299 4.20 -12.41 -20.93
N LEU A 300 4.28 -13.31 -21.93
CA LEU A 300 5.50 -13.50 -22.74
C LEU A 300 5.24 -13.65 -24.25
N GLN A 301 4.33 -12.86 -24.83
CA GLN A 301 4.26 -12.65 -26.28
C GLN A 301 3.92 -11.21 -26.62
#